data_AF-A0A3B9LN90-F1
#
_entry.id   AF-A0A3B9LN90-F1
#
_cell.length_a   1.000
_cell.length_b   1.000
_cell.length_c   1.000
_cell.angle_alpha   90.00
_cell.angle_beta   90.00
_cell.angle_gamma   90.00
#
_symmetry.space_group_name_H-M   'P 1'
#
loop_
_entity.id
_entity.type
_entity.pdbx_description
1 polymer ?
#
loop_
_entity_poly.entity_id
_entity_poly.type
_entity_poly.pdbx_seq_one_letter_code
_entity_poly.pdbx_strand_id
1 'polypeptide(L)'
;SWLFPVHTTLLFFAYAAFFVVFLASIMYLLQERELKLKTFSAIFHRLPSLTTVNEIATSSAAIGLTLLTVGIATGMVWASSRDGRLWHNDPKEIFAALTWILYLLLILYRSTARWRGRRAAWMGVAGFGLVLFTFFGARLMGGYHVFG
;
A
#
# COMPACT_ATOMS: atom_id res chain seq x y z
N SER A 1 -11.22 19.45 15.57
CA SER A 1 -12.28 18.74 14.83
C SER A 1 -12.05 17.23 14.89
N TRP A 2 -13.11 16.44 15.07
CA TRP A 2 -13.04 14.96 15.23
C TRP A 2 -12.59 14.23 13.96
N LEU A 3 -12.69 14.87 12.79
CA LEU A 3 -12.22 14.32 11.51
C LEU A 3 -10.69 14.14 11.45
N PHE A 4 -9.91 14.92 12.24
CA PHE A 4 -8.45 14.79 12.27
C PHE A 4 -7.98 13.40 12.73
N PRO A 5 -8.37 12.90 13.92
CA PRO A 5 -7.98 11.55 14.35
C PRO A 5 -8.63 10.45 13.48
N VAL A 6 -9.83 10.67 12.93
CA VAL A 6 -10.51 9.67 12.09
C VAL A 6 -9.75 9.41 10.79
N HIS A 7 -9.44 10.45 10.00
CA HIS A 7 -8.73 10.22 8.73
C HIS A 7 -7.32 9.66 8.97
N THR A 8 -6.63 10.11 10.03
CA THR A 8 -5.28 9.64 10.35
C THR A 8 -5.26 8.16 10.74
N THR A 9 -6.23 7.71 11.54
CA THR A 9 -6.34 6.29 11.92
C THR A 9 -6.71 5.41 10.74
N LEU A 10 -7.64 5.85 9.87
CA LEU A 10 -7.97 5.14 8.63
C LEU A 10 -6.75 4.97 7.72
N LEU A 11 -5.96 6.02 7.52
CA LEU A 11 -4.73 5.96 6.74
C LEU A 11 -3.71 5.02 7.37
N PHE A 12 -3.55 5.05 8.69
CA PHE A 12 -2.65 4.12 9.40
C PHE A 12 -3.03 2.65 9.16
N PHE A 13 -4.30 2.29 9.30
CA PHE A 13 -4.77 0.93 9.04
C PHE A 13 -4.66 0.55 7.55
N ALA A 14 -4.87 1.50 6.64
CA ALA A 14 -4.62 1.27 5.21
C ALA A 14 -3.15 0.89 4.95
N TYR A 15 -2.20 1.62 5.53
CA TYR A 15 -0.78 1.34 5.40
C TYR A 15 -0.38 0.01 6.06
N ALA A 16 -0.97 -0.35 7.20
CA ALA A 16 -0.79 -1.65 7.81
C ALA A 16 -1.25 -2.79 6.88
N ALA A 17 -2.40 -2.64 6.22
CA ALA A 17 -2.87 -3.60 5.23
C ALA A 17 -1.92 -3.69 4.02
N PHE A 18 -1.40 -2.56 3.53
CA PHE A 18 -0.40 -2.56 2.45
C PHE A 18 0.93 -3.20 2.85
N PHE A 19 1.33 -3.13 4.11
CA PHE A 19 2.48 -3.87 4.62
C PHE A 19 2.25 -5.39 4.55
N VAL A 20 1.03 -5.87 4.82
CA VAL A 20 0.69 -7.30 4.61
C VAL A 20 0.81 -7.68 3.13
N VAL A 21 0.36 -6.81 2.22
CA VAL A 21 0.54 -7.03 0.77
C VAL A 21 2.02 -7.12 0.39
N PHE A 22 2.87 -6.28 0.97
CA PHE A 22 4.32 -6.29 0.76
C PHE A 22 4.94 -7.61 1.23
N LEU A 23 4.65 -8.05 2.45
CA LEU A 23 5.17 -9.31 2.99
C LEU A 23 4.72 -10.51 2.16
N ALA A 24 3.42 -10.58 1.82
CA ALA A 24 2.90 -11.62 0.97
C ALA A 24 3.56 -11.59 -0.43
N SER A 25 3.82 -10.41 -0.99
CA SER A 25 4.51 -10.28 -2.27
C SER A 25 5.97 -10.78 -2.21
N ILE A 26 6.70 -10.53 -1.11
CA ILE A 26 8.03 -11.10 -0.89
C ILE A 26 7.97 -12.62 -0.79
N MET A 27 7.04 -13.16 0.01
CA MET A 27 6.84 -14.61 0.15
C MET A 27 6.57 -15.27 -1.19
N TYR A 28 5.74 -14.65 -2.04
CA TYR A 28 5.45 -15.11 -3.39
C TYR A 28 6.73 -15.18 -4.24
N LEU A 29 7.54 -14.12 -4.25
CA LEU A 29 8.79 -14.04 -5.03
C LEU A 29 9.82 -15.07 -4.56
N LEU A 30 9.92 -15.31 -3.26
CA LEU A 30 10.82 -16.33 -2.70
C LEU A 30 10.38 -17.74 -3.10
N GLN A 31 9.10 -18.07 -2.95
CA GLN A 31 8.58 -19.38 -3.36
C GLN A 31 8.70 -19.62 -4.86
N GLU A 32 8.39 -18.62 -5.68
CA GLU A 32 8.53 -18.72 -7.13
C GLU A 32 10.00 -18.97 -7.54
N ARG A 33 10.95 -18.35 -6.84
CA ARG A 33 12.39 -18.56 -7.05
C ARG A 33 12.80 -19.99 -6.73
N GLU A 34 12.42 -20.51 -5.56
CA GLU A 34 12.73 -21.88 -5.13
C GLU A 34 12.16 -22.93 -6.10
N LEU A 35 10.91 -22.75 -6.54
CA LEU A 35 10.28 -23.62 -7.55
C LEU A 35 11.05 -23.64 -8.88
N LYS A 36 11.56 -22.49 -9.32
CA LYS A 36 12.35 -22.37 -10.55
C LYS A 36 13.75 -22.98 -10.41
N LEU A 37 14.35 -22.86 -9.23
CA LEU A 37 15.66 -23.43 -8.92
C LEU A 37 15.59 -24.93 -8.55
N LYS A 38 14.38 -25.48 -8.41
CA LYS A 38 14.13 -26.86 -7.92
C LYS A 38 14.77 -27.12 -6.55
N THR A 39 14.94 -26.06 -5.77
CA THR A 39 15.43 -26.12 -4.40
C THR A 39 14.22 -26.12 -3.48
N PHE A 40 14.12 -27.11 -2.60
CA PHE A 40 13.02 -27.24 -1.63
C PHE A 40 13.56 -27.02 -0.23
N SER A 41 14.12 -25.82 0.00
CA SER A 41 14.69 -25.44 1.29
C SER A 41 13.65 -25.50 2.42
N ALA A 42 14.10 -25.53 3.68
CA ALA A 42 13.23 -25.50 4.86
C ALA A 42 12.25 -24.30 4.86
N ILE A 43 12.63 -23.18 4.23
CA ILE A 43 11.77 -22.01 4.03
C ILE A 43 10.55 -22.34 3.15
N PHE A 44 10.74 -23.13 2.08
CA PHE A 44 9.65 -23.51 1.17
C PHE A 44 8.56 -24.29 1.91
N HIS A 45 8.94 -25.20 2.81
CA HIS A 45 8.00 -26.01 3.59
C HIS A 45 7.28 -25.25 4.72
N ARG A 46 7.82 -24.11 5.17
CA ARG A 46 7.19 -23.28 6.21
C ARG A 46 6.25 -22.21 5.65
N LEU A 47 6.38 -21.87 4.38
CA LEU A 47 5.57 -20.84 3.74
C LEU A 47 4.25 -21.43 3.20
N PRO A 48 3.11 -20.71 3.36
CA PRO A 48 1.83 -21.13 2.80
C PRO A 48 1.87 -21.12 1.26
N SER A 49 0.99 -21.87 0.59
CA SER A 49 1.04 -22.04 -0.87
C SER A 49 1.01 -20.71 -1.65
N LEU A 50 1.54 -20.69 -2.88
CA LEU A 50 1.50 -19.51 -3.77
C LEU A 50 0.08 -18.95 -3.95
N THR A 51 -0.93 -19.83 -3.98
CA THR A 51 -2.34 -19.45 -4.08
C THR A 51 -2.79 -18.72 -2.83
N THR A 52 -2.50 -19.26 -1.64
CA THR A 52 -2.84 -18.65 -0.35
C THR A 52 -2.14 -17.30 -0.17
N VAL A 53 -0.86 -17.20 -0.51
CA VAL A 53 -0.11 -15.93 -0.46
C VAL A 53 -0.72 -14.90 -1.40
N ASN A 54 -1.11 -15.32 -2.60
CA ASN A 54 -1.77 -14.44 -3.56
C ASN A 54 -3.15 -13.97 -3.06
N GLU A 55 -3.93 -14.85 -2.43
CA GLU A 55 -5.23 -14.51 -1.82
C GLU A 55 -5.06 -13.50 -0.68
N ILE A 56 -4.13 -13.74 0.25
CA ILE A 56 -3.79 -12.82 1.34
C ILE A 56 -3.41 -11.44 0.79
N ALA A 57 -2.54 -11.39 -0.23
CA ALA A 57 -2.16 -10.13 -0.85
C ALA A 57 -3.34 -9.43 -1.54
N THR A 58 -4.27 -10.18 -2.14
CA THR A 58 -5.40 -9.60 -2.86
C THR A 58 -6.46 -9.06 -1.90
N SER A 59 -6.81 -9.82 -0.86
CA SER A 59 -7.76 -9.40 0.16
C SER A 59 -7.22 -8.21 0.97
N SER A 60 -5.95 -8.26 1.36
CA SER A 60 -5.29 -7.15 2.09
C SER A 60 -5.19 -5.89 1.23
N ALA A 61 -4.93 -6.02 -0.08
CA ALA A 61 -4.93 -4.87 -0.99
C ALA A 61 -6.32 -4.22 -1.08
N ALA A 62 -7.39 -5.02 -1.17
CA ALA A 62 -8.76 -4.50 -1.21
C ALA A 62 -9.15 -3.78 0.09
N ILE A 63 -8.81 -4.36 1.24
CA ILE A 63 -9.02 -3.72 2.55
C ILE A 63 -8.25 -2.41 2.63
N GLY A 64 -6.95 -2.44 2.31
CA GLY A 64 -6.08 -1.26 2.35
C GLY A 64 -6.57 -0.16 1.42
N LEU A 65 -6.97 -0.49 0.18
CA LEU A 65 -7.48 0.49 -0.78
C LEU A 65 -8.80 1.11 -0.31
N THR A 66 -9.69 0.32 0.29
CA THR A 66 -10.97 0.81 0.83
C THR A 66 -10.71 1.80 1.96
N LEU A 67 -9.87 1.42 2.93
CA LEU A 67 -9.47 2.30 4.03
C LEU A 67 -8.76 3.57 3.55
N LEU A 68 -7.88 3.44 2.55
CA LEU A 68 -7.20 4.59 1.93
C LEU A 68 -8.19 5.53 1.27
N THR A 69 -9.20 5.01 0.57
CA THR A 69 -10.24 5.81 -0.10
C THR A 69 -11.03 6.63 0.92
N VAL A 70 -11.50 5.99 2.00
CA VAL A 70 -12.25 6.67 3.06
C VAL A 70 -11.33 7.65 3.82
N GLY A 71 -10.07 7.28 4.05
CA GLY A 71 -9.06 8.14 4.68
C GLY A 71 -8.77 9.41 3.87
N ILE A 72 -8.60 9.29 2.55
CA ILE A 72 -8.41 10.45 1.66
C ILE A 72 -9.68 11.31 1.65
N ALA A 73 -10.87 10.71 1.50
CA ALA A 73 -12.13 11.47 1.48
C ALA A 73 -12.37 12.25 2.78
N THR A 74 -12.18 11.60 3.93
CA THR A 74 -12.31 12.25 5.25
C THR A 74 -11.22 13.30 5.47
N GLY A 75 -10.01 13.07 4.97
CA GLY A 75 -8.90 14.05 4.98
C GLY A 75 -9.22 15.31 4.15
N MET A 76 -9.78 15.16 2.95
CA MET A 76 -10.20 16.29 2.10
C MET A 76 -11.28 17.13 2.79
N VAL A 77 -12.29 16.49 3.39
CA VAL A 77 -13.35 17.19 4.14
C VAL A 77 -12.77 17.95 5.33
N TRP A 78 -11.84 17.33 6.08
CA TRP A 78 -11.16 18.00 7.18
C TRP A 78 -10.34 19.20 6.70
N ALA A 79 -9.57 19.05 5.63
CA ALA A 79 -8.74 20.11 5.07
C ALA A 79 -9.59 21.30 4.59
N SER A 80 -10.72 21.02 3.91
CA SER A 80 -11.68 22.05 3.50
C SER A 80 -12.32 22.76 4.70
N SER A 81 -12.62 22.04 5.78
CA SER A 81 -13.16 22.66 7.00
C SER A 81 -12.19 23.62 7.70
N ARG A 82 -10.89 23.49 7.44
CA ARG A 82 -9.85 24.30 8.07
C ARG A 82 -9.38 25.45 7.19
N ASP A 83 -9.09 25.15 5.93
CA ASP A 83 -8.38 26.05 5.01
C ASP A 83 -9.24 26.42 3.78
N GLY A 84 -10.49 25.94 3.71
CA GLY A 84 -11.45 26.24 2.63
C GLY A 84 -11.17 25.54 1.29
N ARG A 85 -10.10 24.72 1.21
CA ARG A 85 -9.67 24.01 0.00
C ARG A 85 -9.64 22.50 0.24
N LEU A 86 -10.05 21.73 -0.76
CA LEU A 86 -10.06 20.26 -0.70
C LEU A 86 -8.69 19.62 -1.03
N TRP A 87 -7.82 20.35 -1.72
CA TRP A 87 -6.53 19.87 -2.20
C TRP A 87 -5.50 20.98 -2.18
N HIS A 88 -4.35 20.70 -1.57
CA HIS A 88 -3.28 21.65 -1.32
C HIS A 88 -2.06 21.42 -2.22
N ASN A 89 -2.05 20.34 -3.00
CA ASN A 89 -0.86 19.86 -3.74
C ASN A 89 0.32 19.57 -2.82
N ASP A 90 0.05 19.22 -1.55
CA ASP A 90 1.10 18.82 -0.63
C ASP A 90 1.70 17.49 -1.09
N PRO A 91 3.01 17.26 -0.93
CA PRO A 91 3.65 15.99 -1.30
C PRO A 91 2.91 14.77 -0.72
N LYS A 92 2.44 14.85 0.52
CA LYS A 92 1.66 13.77 1.18
C LYS A 92 0.36 13.42 0.43
N GLU A 93 -0.35 14.43 -0.10
CA GLU A 93 -1.60 14.23 -0.83
C GLU A 93 -1.32 13.58 -2.19
N ILE A 94 -0.28 14.04 -2.89
CA ILE A 94 0.16 13.49 -4.17
C ILE A 94 0.59 12.02 -4.02
N PHE A 95 1.42 11.70 -3.03
CA PHE A 95 1.88 10.33 -2.79
C PHE A 95 0.75 9.41 -2.33
N ALA A 96 -0.21 9.91 -1.54
CA ALA A 96 -1.41 9.15 -1.16
C ALA A 96 -2.26 8.81 -2.40
N ALA A 97 -2.47 9.77 -3.31
CA ALA A 97 -3.18 9.54 -4.57
C ALA A 97 -2.43 8.57 -5.50
N LEU A 98 -1.11 8.68 -5.60
CA LEU A 98 -0.29 7.76 -6.40
C LEU A 98 -0.32 6.34 -5.83
N THR A 99 -0.29 6.20 -4.50
CA THR A 99 -0.46 4.91 -3.81
C THR A 99 -1.83 4.32 -4.11
N TRP A 100 -2.88 5.15 -4.05
CA TRP A 100 -4.24 4.74 -4.37
C TRP A 100 -4.35 4.19 -5.79
N ILE A 101 -3.81 4.91 -6.79
CA ILE A 101 -3.79 4.47 -8.19
C ILE A 101 -3.03 3.16 -8.35
N LEU A 102 -1.84 3.04 -7.74
CA LEU A 102 -1.01 1.84 -7.87
C LEU A 102 -1.73 0.60 -7.31
N TYR A 103 -2.33 0.70 -6.12
CA TYR A 103 -3.06 -0.42 -5.51
C TYR A 103 -4.38 -0.72 -6.23
N LEU A 104 -5.06 0.29 -6.77
CA LEU A 104 -6.21 0.06 -7.65
C LEU A 104 -5.80 -0.73 -8.90
N LEU A 105 -4.73 -0.30 -9.57
CA LEU A 105 -4.19 -1.01 -10.74
C LEU A 105 -3.76 -2.44 -10.37
N LEU A 106 -3.15 -2.64 -9.20
CA LEU A 106 -2.78 -3.96 -8.70
C LEU A 106 -4.00 -4.88 -8.57
N ILE A 107 -5.10 -4.39 -7.99
CA ILE A 107 -6.34 -5.17 -7.81
C ILE A 107 -6.96 -5.47 -9.17
N LEU A 108 -7.09 -4.47 -10.05
CA LEU A 108 -7.62 -4.66 -11.40
C LEU A 108 -6.79 -5.70 -12.17
N TYR A 109 -5.46 -5.57 -12.12
CA TYR A 109 -4.53 -6.50 -12.73
C TYR A 109 -4.66 -7.93 -12.20
N ARG A 110 -4.91 -8.11 -10.90
CA ARG A 110 -5.14 -9.43 -10.27
C ARG A 110 -6.52 -10.01 -10.57
N SER A 111 -7.52 -9.15 -10.80
CA SER A 111 -8.91 -9.55 -11.08
C SER A 111 -9.10 -10.13 -12.49
N THR A 112 -8.30 -9.64 -13.46
CA THR A 112 -8.25 -10.24 -14.79
C THR A 112 -7.46 -11.55 -14.72
N ALA A 113 -8.17 -12.67 -14.58
CA ALA A 113 -7.72 -14.03 -14.26
C ALA A 113 -6.46 -14.60 -14.97
N ARG A 114 -5.92 -13.92 -15.98
CA ARG A 114 -4.75 -14.29 -16.77
C ARG A 114 -3.39 -13.80 -16.21
N TRP A 115 -3.39 -12.92 -15.20
CA TRP A 115 -2.17 -12.19 -14.80
C TRP A 115 -1.78 -12.36 -13.31
N ARG A 116 -2.09 -13.53 -12.72
CA ARG A 116 -1.56 -13.96 -11.42
C ARG A 116 -0.08 -14.35 -11.59
N GLY A 117 0.84 -13.71 -10.88
CA GLY A 117 2.26 -13.92 -11.16
C GLY A 117 3.26 -12.98 -10.50
N ARG A 118 4.52 -13.18 -10.87
CA ARG A 118 5.70 -12.37 -10.47
C ARG A 118 5.51 -10.86 -10.60
N ARG A 119 4.86 -10.42 -11.68
CA ARG A 119 4.63 -8.98 -11.95
C ARG A 119 3.75 -8.34 -10.90
N ALA A 120 2.66 -9.01 -10.50
CA ALA A 120 1.77 -8.53 -9.45
C ALA A 120 2.46 -8.50 -8.07
N ALA A 121 3.38 -9.41 -7.80
CA ALA A 121 4.19 -9.38 -6.58
C ALA A 121 5.15 -8.18 -6.57
N TRP A 122 5.84 -7.90 -7.69
CA TRP A 122 6.68 -6.71 -7.80
C TRP A 122 5.91 -5.40 -7.66
N MET A 123 4.68 -5.33 -8.19
CA MET A 123 3.80 -4.18 -7.98
C MET A 123 3.45 -3.99 -6.49
N GLY A 124 3.19 -5.08 -5.75
CA GLY A 124 2.97 -5.01 -4.30
C GLY A 124 4.19 -4.52 -3.53
N VAL A 125 5.40 -4.94 -3.96
CA VAL A 125 6.67 -4.46 -3.39
C VAL A 125 6.89 -2.97 -3.68
N ALA A 126 6.74 -2.55 -4.93
CA ALA A 126 6.89 -1.16 -5.35
C ALA A 126 5.85 -0.25 -4.70
N GLY A 127 4.61 -0.72 -4.56
CA GLY A 127 3.51 -0.01 -3.90
C GLY A 127 3.84 0.32 -2.45
N PHE A 128 4.41 -0.63 -1.71
CA PHE A 128 4.82 -0.34 -0.33
C PHE A 128 6.06 0.57 -0.26
N GLY A 129 6.98 0.47 -1.22
CA GLY A 129 8.05 1.46 -1.36
C GLY A 129 7.50 2.89 -1.48
N LEU A 130 6.42 3.07 -2.24
CA LEU A 130 5.73 4.35 -2.36
C LEU A 130 5.07 4.80 -1.04
N VAL A 131 4.47 3.86 -0.30
CA VAL A 131 3.94 4.12 1.06
C VAL A 131 5.03 4.64 1.99
N LEU A 132 6.24 4.10 1.93
CA LEU A 132 7.37 4.62 2.70
C LEU A 132 7.75 6.04 2.25
N PHE A 133 7.73 6.33 0.95
CA PHE A 133 7.92 7.69 0.45
C PHE A 133 6.85 8.68 0.91
N THR A 134 5.61 8.28 1.18
CA THR A 134 4.63 9.19 1.82
C THR A 134 5.13 9.69 3.19
N PHE A 135 5.79 8.84 3.97
CA PHE A 135 6.33 9.20 5.30
C PHE A 135 7.65 9.96 5.22
N PHE A 136 8.60 9.46 4.41
CA PHE A 136 9.95 10.05 4.31
C PHE A 136 10.03 11.21 3.31
N GLY A 137 9.28 11.16 2.22
CA GLY A 137 9.21 12.19 1.19
C GLY A 137 8.64 13.51 1.72
N ALA A 138 7.68 13.46 2.65
CA ALA A 138 7.22 14.64 3.37
C ALA A 138 8.35 15.33 4.16
N ARG A 139 9.32 14.56 4.67
CA ARG A 139 10.50 15.08 5.40
C ARG A 139 11.64 15.50 4.47
N LEU A 140 11.78 14.86 3.31
CA LEU A 140 12.84 15.13 2.32
C LEU A 140 12.51 16.31 1.39
N MET A 141 11.23 16.55 1.08
CA MET A 141 10.78 17.67 0.23
C MET A 141 10.32 18.90 1.02
N GLY A 142 10.17 18.76 2.34
CA GLY A 142 9.76 19.83 3.27
C GLY A 142 10.80 20.06 4.37
N GLY A 143 12.01 20.46 4.00
CA GLY A 143 12.92 21.07 4.95
C GLY A 143 12.51 22.52 5.22
N TYR A 144 11.69 22.77 6.24
CA TYR A 144 11.47 23.98 7.09
C TYR A 144 10.26 23.63 7.99
N HIS A 145 10.26 23.52 9.32
CA HIS A 145 11.08 24.04 10.39
C HIS A 145 11.28 22.97 11.49
N VAL A 146 12.51 22.91 11.99
CA VAL A 146 12.84 22.35 13.31
C VAL A 146 12.01 23.12 14.34
N PHE A 147 11.29 22.40 15.21
CA PHE A 147 10.67 22.97 16.40
C PHE A 147 11.74 23.71 17.22
N GLY A 148 11.57 25.02 17.37
CA GLY A 148 12.21 25.86 18.37
C GLY A 148 11.13 26.57 19.15
#